data_AF-A0A7X8PCV9-F1
#
_entry.id   AF-A0A7X8PCV9-F1
#
_cell.length_a   1.000
_cell.length_b   1.000
_cell.length_c   1.000
_cell.angle_alpha   90.00
_cell.angle_beta   90.00
_cell.angle_gamma   90.00
#
_symmetry.space_group_name_H-M   'P 1'
#
loop_
_entity.id
_entity.type
_entity.pdbx_description
1 polymer ?
#
loop_
_entity_poly.entity_id
_entity_poly.type
_entity_poly.pdbx_seq_one_letter_code
_entity_poly.pdbx_strand_id
1 'polypeptide(L)'
;TSEGRAEGFTIGSATFANGTGPSFVNIQITPQIDAQAISLAGVAGATLLPTGTIVINNVVANANGVYRVPQSILTQLGDGDFQAILVVGGLSIGSTLTGTARVREASPIPEGLFVQTFNADGESGLQITGTTLGDTIVGAGADDLLLGGSGNDTLTGGTGNDVIYGGAGTDVATYAVARAQAVVSHNADGTLTIAAGADGTDTVSGVEQYRFSDGLYSFTFRAPGAAVIANFNPASGWTTQDLFPRHVADVNGDGFADVVGFGFSGVLVSFGSASGSF
;
A
#
# COMPACT_ATOMS: atom_id res chain seq x y z
N THR A 1 -12.39 -0.22 3.24
CA THR A 1 -11.08 -0.04 2.57
C THR A 1 -10.55 -1.40 2.16
N SER A 2 -9.65 -1.48 1.19
CA SER A 2 -9.23 -2.69 0.43
C SER A 2 -8.50 -3.79 1.24
N GLU A 3 -8.76 -3.89 2.54
CA GLU A 3 -8.06 -4.74 3.49
C GLU A 3 -9.01 -5.80 4.06
N GLY A 4 -8.62 -7.06 3.93
CA GLY A 4 -9.09 -8.21 4.71
C GLY A 4 -10.59 -8.28 5.06
N ARG A 5 -11.37 -9.07 4.31
CA ARG A 5 -12.78 -9.37 4.67
C ARG A 5 -12.84 -10.50 5.68
N ALA A 6 -13.34 -10.28 6.90
CA ALA A 6 -13.47 -11.36 7.89
C ALA A 6 -14.35 -12.52 7.38
N GLU A 7 -13.74 -13.68 7.15
CA GLU A 7 -14.39 -14.92 6.69
C GLU A 7 -14.68 -15.90 7.82
N GLY A 8 -14.06 -15.68 8.97
CA GLY A 8 -14.33 -16.51 10.13
C GLY A 8 -13.49 -16.12 11.33
N PHE A 9 -13.79 -16.78 12.44
CA PHE A 9 -13.20 -16.51 13.73
C PHE A 9 -12.76 -17.83 14.34
N THR A 10 -11.67 -17.80 15.10
CA THR A 10 -11.25 -18.91 15.95
C THR A 10 -11.16 -18.44 17.38
N ILE A 11 -11.60 -19.28 18.32
CA ILE A 11 -11.33 -19.10 19.74
C ILE A 11 -10.08 -19.92 20.04
N GLY A 12 -9.02 -19.26 20.48
CA GLY A 12 -7.70 -19.85 20.74
C GLY A 12 -7.64 -20.53 22.10
N SER A 13 -7.08 -19.82 23.08
CA SER A 13 -7.12 -20.24 24.49
C SER A 13 -8.41 -19.77 25.16
N ALA A 14 -9.02 -20.64 25.96
CA ALA A 14 -10.17 -20.29 26.79
C ALA A 14 -10.02 -20.91 28.18
N THR A 15 -10.22 -20.10 29.21
CA THR A 15 -10.29 -20.54 30.60
C THR A 15 -11.69 -20.23 31.13
N PHE A 16 -12.44 -21.27 31.46
CA PHE A 16 -13.81 -21.13 31.97
C PHE A 16 -13.80 -21.25 33.50
N ALA A 17 -14.16 -20.17 34.20
CA ALA A 17 -14.02 -20.08 35.65
C ALA A 17 -14.77 -21.19 36.41
N ASN A 18 -15.90 -21.66 35.88
CA ASN A 18 -16.71 -22.74 36.47
C ASN A 18 -16.72 -24.02 35.60
N GLY A 19 -15.75 -24.18 34.69
CA GLY A 19 -15.67 -25.31 33.75
C GLY A 19 -16.78 -25.36 32.69
N THR A 20 -17.74 -24.43 32.73
CA THR A 20 -18.82 -24.35 31.75
C THR A 20 -18.41 -23.38 30.63
N GLY A 21 -18.39 -23.89 29.39
CA GLY A 21 -18.12 -23.09 28.20
C GLY A 21 -19.23 -22.07 27.89
N PRO A 22 -19.13 -21.34 26.76
CA PRO A 22 -20.15 -20.37 26.38
C PRO A 22 -21.50 -21.02 26.13
N SER A 23 -22.57 -20.34 26.54
CA SER A 23 -23.96 -20.76 26.30
C SER A 23 -24.44 -20.51 24.87
N PHE A 24 -23.81 -19.52 24.19
CA PHE A 24 -24.06 -19.24 22.79
C PHE A 24 -22.84 -18.60 22.14
N VAL A 25 -22.73 -18.82 20.83
CA VAL A 25 -21.79 -18.13 19.95
C VAL A 25 -22.58 -17.64 18.74
N ASN A 26 -22.52 -16.35 18.47
CA ASN A 26 -23.21 -15.72 17.35
C ASN A 26 -22.21 -14.98 16.48
N ILE A 27 -22.58 -14.77 15.22
CA ILE A 27 -21.88 -13.84 14.32
C ILE A 27 -22.83 -12.70 14.00
N GLN A 28 -22.37 -11.47 14.17
CA GLN A 28 -23.07 -10.27 13.70
C GLN A 28 -22.34 -9.70 12.50
N ILE A 29 -23.08 -9.29 11.48
CA ILE A 29 -22.56 -8.71 10.25
C ILE A 29 -23.31 -7.41 10.00
N THR A 30 -22.60 -6.31 9.88
CA THR A 30 -23.16 -5.00 9.55
C THR A 30 -22.61 -4.56 8.20
N PRO A 31 -23.38 -4.75 7.11
CA PRO A 31 -22.99 -4.27 5.78
C PRO A 31 -22.96 -2.73 5.74
N GLN A 32 -22.04 -2.16 4.96
CA GLN A 32 -22.09 -0.74 4.55
C GLN A 32 -22.88 -0.52 3.24
N ILE A 33 -23.45 -1.61 2.71
CA ILE A 33 -24.44 -1.60 1.62
C ILE A 33 -25.85 -1.77 2.19
N ASP A 34 -26.88 -1.61 1.37
CA ASP A 34 -28.25 -1.87 1.78
C ASP A 34 -28.44 -3.35 2.17
N ALA A 35 -28.50 -3.62 3.48
CA ALA A 35 -28.64 -4.96 4.03
C ALA A 35 -29.97 -5.64 3.68
N GLN A 36 -31.01 -4.88 3.29
CA GLN A 36 -32.30 -5.43 2.86
C GLN A 36 -32.21 -6.18 1.53
N ALA A 37 -31.16 -5.92 0.74
CA ALA A 37 -30.90 -6.63 -0.51
C ALA A 37 -30.21 -7.99 -0.31
N ILE A 38 -29.78 -8.33 0.91
CA ILE A 38 -29.07 -9.58 1.21
C ILE A 38 -30.07 -10.69 1.55
N SER A 39 -30.11 -11.73 0.73
CA SER A 39 -30.87 -12.95 1.00
C SER A 39 -30.21 -13.78 2.09
N LEU A 40 -30.99 -14.10 3.13
CA LEU A 40 -30.59 -15.00 4.22
C LEU A 40 -31.03 -16.45 4.00
N ALA A 41 -31.60 -16.76 2.84
CA ALA A 41 -32.11 -18.10 2.54
C ALA A 41 -30.99 -19.16 2.65
N GLY A 42 -31.28 -20.24 3.36
CA GLY A 42 -30.33 -21.35 3.59
C GLY A 42 -29.26 -21.08 4.64
N VAL A 43 -29.26 -19.91 5.30
CA VAL A 43 -28.36 -19.62 6.42
C VAL A 43 -29.09 -19.87 7.74
N ALA A 44 -28.84 -21.03 8.35
CA ALA A 44 -29.49 -21.41 9.61
C ALA A 44 -29.17 -20.39 10.73
N GLY A 45 -30.20 -19.98 11.48
CA GLY A 45 -30.08 -19.04 12.59
C GLY A 45 -29.88 -17.57 12.19
N ALA A 46 -29.87 -17.25 10.89
CA ALA A 46 -29.72 -15.88 10.40
C ALA A 46 -31.02 -15.07 10.54
N THR A 47 -30.90 -13.81 10.96
CA THR A 47 -32.00 -12.85 11.04
C THR A 47 -31.48 -11.45 10.74
N LEU A 48 -32.18 -10.68 9.91
CA LEU A 48 -31.88 -9.28 9.66
C LEU A 48 -32.61 -8.42 10.71
N LEU A 49 -31.86 -7.61 11.46
CA LEU A 49 -32.42 -6.66 12.40
C LEU A 49 -32.84 -5.36 11.68
N PRO A 50 -33.80 -4.60 12.24
CA PRO A 50 -34.19 -3.29 11.69
C PRO A 50 -33.03 -2.29 11.56
N THR A 51 -31.95 -2.49 12.31
CA THR A 51 -30.72 -1.68 12.26
C THR A 51 -29.86 -1.95 11.03
N GLY A 52 -30.20 -2.93 10.20
CA GLY A 52 -29.38 -3.38 9.07
C GLY A 52 -28.32 -4.43 9.44
N THR A 53 -28.24 -4.84 10.70
CA THR A 53 -27.33 -5.90 11.16
C THR A 53 -27.93 -7.28 10.91
N ILE A 54 -27.18 -8.16 10.26
CA ILE A 54 -27.50 -9.59 10.16
C ILE A 54 -26.91 -10.29 11.37
N VAL A 55 -27.74 -10.98 12.14
CA VAL A 55 -27.32 -11.82 13.27
C VAL A 55 -27.50 -13.27 12.90
N ILE A 56 -26.45 -14.06 13.05
CA ILE A 56 -26.47 -15.52 12.89
C ILE A 56 -26.33 -16.12 14.28
N ASN A 57 -27.41 -16.71 14.78
CA ASN A 57 -27.46 -17.30 16.10
C ASN A 57 -26.95 -18.74 16.11
N ASN A 58 -26.33 -19.15 17.22
CA ASN A 58 -25.87 -20.52 17.47
C ASN A 58 -24.91 -21.05 16.40
N VAL A 59 -23.94 -20.21 16.02
CA VAL A 59 -22.88 -20.59 15.07
C VAL A 59 -21.99 -21.65 15.70
N VAL A 60 -21.78 -22.75 14.99
CA VAL A 60 -20.90 -23.84 15.40
C VAL A 60 -19.61 -23.76 14.62
N ALA A 61 -18.48 -23.95 15.30
CA ALA A 61 -17.19 -24.06 14.65
C ALA A 61 -17.12 -25.31 13.76
N ASN A 62 -16.42 -25.22 12.63
CA ASN A 62 -16.14 -26.39 11.80
C ASN A 62 -15.08 -27.31 12.46
N ALA A 63 -14.72 -28.40 11.78
CA ALA A 63 -13.73 -29.37 12.24
C ALA A 63 -12.36 -28.77 12.59
N ASN A 64 -12.02 -27.59 12.06
CA ASN A 64 -10.78 -26.87 12.32
C ASN A 64 -10.94 -25.78 13.40
N GLY A 65 -12.05 -25.77 14.14
CA GLY A 65 -12.32 -24.79 15.19
C GLY A 65 -12.74 -23.40 14.70
N VAL A 66 -13.07 -23.24 13.40
CA VAL A 66 -13.40 -21.95 12.80
C VAL A 66 -14.91 -21.72 12.73
N TYR A 67 -15.38 -20.64 13.34
CA TYR A 67 -16.72 -20.08 13.19
C TYR A 67 -16.76 -19.27 11.89
N ARG A 68 -17.35 -19.82 10.83
CA ARG A 68 -17.31 -19.20 9.50
C ARG A 68 -18.45 -18.20 9.30
N VAL A 69 -18.13 -17.08 8.64
CA VAL A 69 -19.13 -16.26 7.99
C VAL A 69 -19.67 -17.03 6.77
N PRO A 70 -21.00 -17.16 6.58
CA PRO A 70 -21.56 -17.93 5.48
C PRO A 70 -21.14 -17.40 4.11
N GLN A 71 -20.65 -18.29 3.24
CA GLN A 71 -20.21 -17.92 1.90
C GLN A 71 -21.33 -17.30 1.06
N SER A 72 -22.59 -17.73 1.25
CA SER A 72 -23.75 -17.16 0.57
C SER A 72 -23.96 -15.68 0.91
N ILE A 73 -23.63 -15.25 2.14
CA ILE A 73 -23.68 -13.84 2.54
C ILE A 73 -22.47 -13.10 1.98
N LEU A 74 -21.26 -13.67 2.11
CA LEU A 74 -20.03 -13.05 1.58
C LEU A 74 -20.11 -12.79 0.07
N THR A 75 -20.65 -13.73 -0.70
CA THR A 75 -20.82 -13.57 -2.15
C THR A 75 -21.78 -12.44 -2.50
N GLN A 76 -22.83 -12.22 -1.70
CA GLN A 76 -23.78 -11.12 -1.91
C GLN A 76 -23.24 -9.77 -1.46
N LEU A 77 -22.41 -9.75 -0.41
CA LEU A 77 -21.65 -8.56 0.00
C LEU A 77 -20.64 -8.13 -1.07
N GLY A 78 -20.16 -9.07 -1.90
CA GLY A 78 -19.25 -8.81 -3.00
C GLY A 78 -18.01 -8.06 -2.50
N ASP A 79 -17.74 -6.91 -3.10
CA ASP A 79 -16.66 -5.99 -2.74
C ASP A 79 -17.10 -4.84 -1.80
N GLY A 80 -18.33 -4.85 -1.27
CA GLY A 80 -18.81 -3.83 -0.33
C GLY A 80 -18.16 -3.95 1.06
N ASP A 81 -17.89 -2.84 1.73
CA ASP A 81 -17.39 -2.83 3.11
C ASP A 81 -18.43 -3.42 4.08
N PHE A 82 -17.99 -4.15 5.10
CA PHE A 82 -18.84 -4.66 6.17
C PHE A 82 -18.05 -4.90 7.46
N GLN A 83 -18.72 -4.81 8.60
CA GLN A 83 -18.18 -5.23 9.88
C GLN A 83 -18.66 -6.64 10.21
N ALA A 84 -17.80 -7.50 10.74
CA ALA A 84 -18.20 -8.78 11.31
C ALA A 84 -17.68 -8.95 12.74
N ILE A 85 -18.52 -9.44 13.64
CA ILE A 85 -18.23 -9.59 15.07
C ILE A 85 -18.62 -11.00 15.51
N LEU A 86 -17.72 -11.69 16.20
CA LEU A 86 -18.04 -12.90 16.96
C LEU A 86 -18.52 -12.50 18.36
N VAL A 87 -19.74 -12.87 18.71
CA VAL A 87 -20.30 -12.64 20.04
C VAL A 87 -20.34 -13.96 20.79
N VAL A 88 -19.63 -14.03 21.92
CA VAL A 88 -19.58 -15.22 22.79
C VAL A 88 -20.22 -14.86 24.12
N GLY A 89 -21.27 -15.59 24.52
CA GLY A 89 -22.07 -15.20 25.68
C GLY A 89 -22.47 -16.32 26.64
N GLY A 90 -22.95 -15.90 27.81
CA GLY A 90 -23.22 -16.77 28.96
C GLY A 90 -21.97 -17.33 29.61
N LEU A 91 -20.89 -16.54 29.62
CA LEU A 91 -19.67 -16.87 30.34
C LEU A 91 -19.83 -16.56 31.83
N SER A 92 -19.26 -17.41 32.69
CA SER A 92 -19.16 -17.13 34.12
C SER A 92 -18.17 -15.98 34.37
N ILE A 93 -18.44 -15.13 35.35
CA ILE A 93 -17.51 -14.07 35.79
C ILE A 93 -16.13 -14.68 36.07
N GLY A 94 -15.08 -14.07 35.52
CA GLY A 94 -13.70 -14.55 35.62
C GLY A 94 -13.24 -15.47 34.48
N SER A 95 -14.11 -15.78 33.51
CA SER A 95 -13.70 -16.55 32.31
C SER A 95 -12.88 -15.67 31.36
N THR A 96 -11.90 -16.25 30.69
CA THR A 96 -11.05 -15.57 29.68
C THR A 96 -11.10 -16.32 28.35
N LEU A 97 -11.04 -15.58 27.25
CA LEU A 97 -10.94 -16.11 25.89
C LEU A 97 -9.93 -15.28 25.10
N THR A 98 -9.18 -15.94 24.23
CA THR A 98 -8.48 -15.29 23.12
C THR A 98 -9.14 -15.70 21.81
N GLY A 99 -9.10 -14.83 20.81
CA GLY A 99 -9.64 -15.13 19.50
C GLY A 99 -8.85 -14.46 18.40
N THR A 100 -8.93 -15.03 17.21
CA THR A 100 -8.35 -14.46 15.99
C THR A 100 -9.40 -14.44 14.89
N ALA A 101 -9.38 -13.39 14.08
CA ALA A 101 -10.19 -13.30 12.87
C ALA A 101 -9.36 -13.78 11.68
N ARG A 102 -9.99 -14.50 10.75
CA ARG A 102 -9.43 -14.87 9.45
C ARG A 102 -10.01 -13.94 8.41
N VAL A 103 -9.16 -13.35 7.57
CA VAL A 103 -9.57 -12.41 6.54
C VAL A 103 -9.31 -12.97 5.12
N ARG A 104 -10.19 -12.65 4.16
CA ARG A 104 -9.98 -12.90 2.73
C ARG A 104 -9.07 -11.82 2.17
N GLU A 105 -7.98 -12.21 1.53
CA GLU A 105 -7.28 -11.39 0.55
C GLU A 105 -7.89 -11.62 -0.84
N ALA A 106 -8.18 -10.57 -1.60
CA ALA A 106 -8.64 -10.70 -2.98
C ALA A 106 -7.45 -10.67 -3.95
N SER A 107 -7.30 -11.74 -4.75
CA SER A 107 -6.34 -11.89 -5.87
C SER A 107 -4.87 -12.08 -5.46
N PRO A 108 -4.04 -12.80 -6.25
CA PRO A 108 -2.65 -13.07 -5.88
C PRO A 108 -1.88 -11.75 -5.91
N ILE A 109 -1.43 -11.35 -4.72
CA ILE A 109 -0.40 -10.33 -4.56
C ILE A 109 0.85 -10.88 -5.26
N PRO A 110 1.61 -10.07 -6.03
CA PRO A 110 2.97 -10.43 -6.42
C PRO A 110 3.72 -10.94 -5.17
N GLU A 111 4.56 -11.96 -5.31
CA GLU A 111 5.36 -12.45 -4.19
C GLU A 111 6.12 -11.28 -3.55
N GLY A 112 5.76 -10.96 -2.32
CA GLY A 112 6.16 -9.75 -1.61
C GLY A 112 5.61 -9.73 -0.18
N LEU A 113 6.31 -9.06 0.73
CA LEU A 113 5.87 -8.77 2.09
C LEU A 113 4.94 -7.56 2.06
N PHE A 114 3.68 -7.77 2.45
CA PHE A 114 2.76 -6.69 2.79
C PHE A 114 2.92 -6.38 4.28
N VAL A 115 3.61 -5.28 4.61
CA VAL A 115 3.67 -4.79 6.00
C VAL A 115 2.75 -3.60 6.15
N GLN A 116 1.70 -3.80 6.93
CA GLN A 116 0.88 -2.74 7.47
C GLN A 116 0.86 -2.90 8.99
N THR A 117 1.48 -1.96 9.70
CA THR A 117 1.59 -2.00 11.16
C THR A 117 0.75 -0.88 11.74
N PHE A 118 -0.34 -1.23 12.44
CA PHE A 118 -1.13 -0.27 13.21
C PHE A 118 -0.79 -0.39 14.69
N ASN A 119 -0.30 0.70 15.29
CA ASN A 119 -0.27 0.83 16.75
C ASN A 119 -1.62 1.32 17.26
N ALA A 120 -1.90 1.10 18.55
CA ALA A 120 -3.21 1.34 19.16
C ALA A 120 -3.67 2.82 19.19
N ASP A 121 -2.77 3.77 18.89
CA ASP A 121 -3.00 5.21 18.94
C ASP A 121 -2.62 5.98 17.66
N GLY A 122 -1.88 5.37 16.72
CA GLY A 122 -1.48 6.00 15.44
C GLY A 122 -0.30 6.98 15.52
N GLU A 123 0.39 7.09 16.67
CA GLU A 123 1.26 8.27 16.97
C GLU A 123 2.71 7.92 17.37
N SER A 124 3.15 6.66 17.29
CA SER A 124 4.57 6.31 17.55
C SER A 124 5.26 5.91 16.26
N GLY A 125 6.37 6.59 15.95
CA GLY A 125 7.22 6.31 14.79
C GLY A 125 7.62 4.84 14.69
N LEU A 126 7.32 4.25 13.54
CA LEU A 126 7.55 2.87 13.18
C LEU A 126 8.89 2.74 12.46
N GLN A 127 9.57 1.61 12.68
CA GLN A 127 10.66 1.19 11.81
C GLN A 127 10.22 -0.08 11.09
N ILE A 128 10.00 0.04 9.78
CA ILE A 128 9.55 -1.07 8.93
C ILE A 128 10.69 -1.44 8.00
N THR A 129 11.06 -2.72 7.99
CA THR A 129 12.06 -3.28 7.06
C THR A 129 11.39 -4.31 6.18
N GLY A 130 11.46 -4.09 4.87
CA GLY A 130 11.08 -5.04 3.84
C GLY A 130 12.09 -6.18 3.70
N THR A 131 12.05 -6.83 2.56
CA THR A 131 12.68 -8.11 2.27
C THR A 131 13.62 -7.99 1.07
N THR A 132 13.79 -9.07 0.34
CA THR A 132 14.54 -9.10 -0.92
C THR A 132 13.61 -9.27 -2.14
N LEU A 133 12.30 -9.20 -1.92
CA LEU A 133 11.25 -9.31 -2.93
C LEU A 133 10.55 -7.95 -3.06
N GLY A 134 9.69 -7.78 -4.06
CA GLY A 134 8.96 -6.52 -4.21
C GLY A 134 7.89 -6.39 -3.15
N ASP A 135 8.02 -5.40 -2.28
CA ASP A 135 7.20 -5.22 -1.10
C ASP A 135 6.20 -4.07 -1.24
N THR A 136 5.14 -4.14 -0.44
CA THR A 136 4.23 -2.99 -0.26
C THR A 136 4.26 -2.62 1.21
N ILE A 137 4.81 -1.45 1.50
CA ILE A 137 5.07 -0.95 2.85
C ILE A 137 4.26 0.32 3.06
N VAL A 138 3.45 0.33 4.13
CA VAL A 138 2.64 1.48 4.52
C VAL A 138 2.89 1.81 5.99
N GLY A 139 3.36 3.03 6.25
CA GLY A 139 3.51 3.59 7.59
C GLY A 139 2.18 4.13 8.15
N ALA A 140 2.27 4.94 9.20
CA ALA A 140 1.17 5.40 10.03
C ALA A 140 1.14 6.93 10.11
N GLY A 141 0.78 7.49 11.28
CA GLY A 141 0.53 8.91 11.45
C GLY A 141 1.68 9.74 12.05
N ALA A 142 2.79 9.09 12.40
CA ALA A 142 3.96 9.68 13.04
C ALA A 142 5.20 9.51 12.15
N ASP A 143 6.30 10.18 12.52
CA ASP A 143 7.58 10.11 11.80
C ASP A 143 8.13 8.67 11.75
N ASP A 144 7.98 8.01 10.61
CA ASP A 144 8.33 6.61 10.37
C ASP A 144 9.65 6.44 9.60
N LEU A 145 10.29 5.28 9.75
CA LEU A 145 11.43 4.83 8.96
C LEU A 145 11.05 3.60 8.14
N LEU A 146 10.97 3.77 6.82
CA LEU A 146 10.63 2.73 5.86
C LEU A 146 11.87 2.32 5.09
N LEU A 147 12.23 1.04 5.16
CA LEU A 147 13.35 0.44 4.43
C LEU A 147 12.79 -0.63 3.48
N GLY A 148 12.71 -0.39 2.17
CA GLY A 148 12.20 -1.34 1.16
C GLY A 148 13.05 -2.60 1.07
N GLY A 149 14.37 -2.41 0.93
CA GLY A 149 15.32 -3.52 0.90
C GLY A 149 15.80 -3.78 -0.51
N SER A 150 15.71 -5.02 -0.97
CA SER A 150 15.89 -5.33 -2.40
C SER A 150 14.55 -5.75 -2.99
N GLY A 151 14.33 -5.52 -4.28
CA GLY A 151 13.02 -5.77 -4.89
C GLY A 151 12.51 -4.52 -5.56
N ASN A 152 11.32 -4.60 -6.16
CA ASN A 152 10.65 -3.41 -6.68
C ASN A 152 9.53 -3.06 -5.70
N ASP A 153 9.79 -2.08 -4.84
CA ASP A 153 8.97 -1.80 -3.67
C ASP A 153 7.98 -0.66 -3.91
N THR A 154 6.86 -0.68 -3.20
CA THR A 154 5.90 0.43 -3.11
C THR A 154 5.82 0.90 -1.67
N LEU A 155 6.22 2.15 -1.40
CA LEU A 155 6.38 2.70 -0.06
C LEU A 155 5.45 3.90 0.13
N THR A 156 4.68 3.91 1.22
CA THR A 156 3.82 5.04 1.62
C THR A 156 4.13 5.39 3.07
N GLY A 157 4.66 6.58 3.32
CA GLY A 157 5.01 7.04 4.68
C GLY A 157 3.79 7.16 5.58
N GLY A 158 2.75 7.84 5.08
CA GLY A 158 1.54 8.12 5.84
C GLY A 158 1.48 9.60 6.18
N THR A 159 1.01 9.98 7.36
CA THR A 159 1.18 11.36 7.85
C THR A 159 2.39 11.41 8.76
N GLY A 160 3.11 12.52 8.79
CA GLY A 160 4.32 12.64 9.63
C GLY A 160 5.46 13.20 8.82
N ASN A 161 6.68 13.18 9.36
CA ASN A 161 7.87 13.45 8.57
C ASN A 161 8.68 12.17 8.47
N ASP A 162 8.47 11.44 7.37
CA ASP A 162 8.97 10.09 7.25
C ASP A 162 10.36 10.05 6.61
N VAL A 163 11.06 8.96 6.85
CA VAL A 163 12.31 8.63 6.17
C VAL A 163 12.10 7.37 5.35
N ILE A 164 12.14 7.52 4.03
CA ILE A 164 11.85 6.45 3.07
C ILE A 164 13.12 6.09 2.31
N TYR A 165 13.54 4.84 2.42
CA TYR A 165 14.60 4.23 1.63
C TYR A 165 14.01 3.12 0.76
N GLY A 166 14.00 3.28 -0.57
CA GLY A 166 13.55 2.19 -1.47
C GLY A 166 14.54 1.05 -1.46
N GLY A 167 15.78 1.33 -1.87
CA GLY A 167 16.88 0.39 -1.75
C GLY A 167 17.35 -0.08 -3.12
N ALA A 168 17.38 -1.40 -3.34
CA ALA A 168 17.87 -1.98 -4.58
C ALA A 168 16.72 -2.51 -5.44
N GLY A 169 16.45 -1.83 -6.54
CA GLY A 169 15.51 -2.28 -7.57
C GLY A 169 14.88 -1.09 -8.24
N THR A 170 13.60 -1.17 -8.56
CA THR A 170 12.83 -0.03 -9.07
C THR A 170 11.67 0.23 -8.12
N ASP A 171 11.82 1.28 -7.32
CA ASP A 171 10.95 1.54 -6.19
C ASP A 171 10.03 2.74 -6.44
N VAL A 172 8.86 2.72 -5.80
CA VAL A 172 7.80 3.72 -5.93
C VAL A 172 7.45 4.29 -4.55
N ALA A 173 7.70 5.58 -4.32
CA ALA A 173 7.12 6.30 -3.19
C ALA A 173 5.74 6.87 -3.56
N THR A 174 4.73 6.69 -2.71
CA THR A 174 3.34 7.09 -3.00
C THR A 174 2.87 8.20 -2.07
N TYR A 175 2.18 9.18 -2.65
CA TYR A 175 1.63 10.38 -2.00
C TYR A 175 0.16 10.58 -2.37
N ALA A 176 -0.67 11.00 -1.40
CA ALA A 176 -2.10 11.16 -1.60
C ALA A 176 -2.49 12.44 -2.35
N VAL A 177 -1.58 13.42 -2.44
CA VAL A 177 -1.81 14.72 -3.08
C VAL A 177 -1.50 14.71 -4.58
N ALA A 178 -1.94 15.74 -5.31
CA ALA A 178 -1.51 15.96 -6.69
C ALA A 178 -0.08 16.49 -6.72
N ARG A 179 0.69 16.21 -7.78
CA ARG A 179 2.10 16.62 -7.88
C ARG A 179 2.29 18.13 -7.72
N ALA A 180 1.35 18.92 -8.24
CA ALA A 180 1.39 20.38 -8.13
C ALA A 180 1.22 20.91 -6.70
N GLN A 181 0.70 20.09 -5.78
CA GLN A 181 0.52 20.43 -4.37
C GLN A 181 1.74 20.06 -3.52
N ALA A 182 2.67 19.27 -4.06
CA ALA A 182 3.88 18.85 -3.37
C ALA A 182 5.08 19.74 -3.73
N VAL A 183 5.90 20.04 -2.72
CA VAL A 183 7.21 20.68 -2.90
C VAL A 183 8.28 19.61 -2.85
N VAL A 184 9.07 19.49 -3.92
CA VAL A 184 10.18 18.54 -4.02
C VAL A 184 11.49 19.31 -4.05
N SER A 185 12.37 19.03 -3.09
CA SER A 185 13.69 19.66 -2.95
C SER A 185 14.79 18.60 -3.05
N HIS A 186 15.89 18.93 -3.73
CA HIS A 186 17.06 18.05 -3.85
C HIS A 186 18.10 18.47 -2.81
N ASN A 187 18.54 17.53 -1.98
CA ASN A 187 19.53 17.78 -0.94
C ASN A 187 20.95 17.47 -1.44
N ALA A 188 21.94 18.09 -0.79
CA ALA A 188 23.35 17.93 -1.17
C ALA A 188 23.89 16.51 -0.91
N ASP A 189 23.24 15.74 -0.04
CA ASP A 189 23.57 14.35 0.27
C ASP A 189 22.94 13.33 -0.70
N GLY A 190 22.24 13.81 -1.73
CA GLY A 190 21.60 12.98 -2.74
C GLY A 190 20.20 12.48 -2.38
N THR A 191 19.67 12.85 -1.21
CA THR A 191 18.27 12.60 -0.85
C THR A 191 17.33 13.64 -1.47
N LEU A 192 16.04 13.32 -1.53
CA LEU A 192 14.97 14.28 -1.80
C LEU A 192 14.24 14.62 -0.50
N THR A 193 13.77 15.85 -0.39
CA THR A 193 12.76 16.23 0.60
C THR A 193 11.44 16.51 -0.12
N ILE A 194 10.38 15.82 0.27
CA ILE A 194 9.05 15.92 -0.34
C ILE A 194 8.06 16.39 0.71
N ALA A 195 7.59 17.63 0.60
CA ALA A 195 6.50 18.14 1.43
C ALA A 195 5.16 17.98 0.69
N ALA A 196 4.28 17.12 1.19
CA ALA A 196 3.08 16.62 0.50
C ALA A 196 1.78 16.85 1.30
N GLY A 197 1.63 18.01 1.91
CA GLY A 197 0.37 18.41 2.55
C GLY A 197 0.09 17.61 3.84
N ALA A 198 -0.99 16.84 3.86
CA ALA A 198 -1.37 16.04 5.03
C ALA A 198 -0.40 14.89 5.31
N ASP A 199 0.27 14.39 4.27
CA ASP A 199 1.29 13.35 4.38
C ASP A 199 2.55 13.90 5.11
N GLY A 200 2.71 15.23 5.17
CA GLY A 200 3.79 15.90 5.89
C GLY A 200 5.05 16.09 5.04
N THR A 201 6.25 16.04 5.65
CA THR A 201 7.53 16.33 4.97
C THR A 201 8.51 15.18 5.09
N ASP A 202 8.66 14.44 3.99
CA ASP A 202 9.45 13.22 3.98
C ASP A 202 10.86 13.44 3.43
N THR A 203 11.80 12.64 3.92
CA THR A 203 13.13 12.49 3.34
C THR A 203 13.20 11.16 2.61
N VAL A 204 13.40 11.20 1.30
CA VAL A 204 13.34 10.02 0.43
C VAL A 204 14.66 9.79 -0.27
N SER A 205 15.09 8.54 -0.36
CA SER A 205 16.27 8.16 -1.14
C SER A 205 16.18 6.72 -1.66
N GLY A 206 16.96 6.42 -2.70
CA GLY A 206 16.93 5.11 -3.35
C GLY A 206 15.54 4.77 -3.91
N VAL A 207 14.82 5.76 -4.42
CA VAL A 207 13.49 5.62 -5.05
C VAL A 207 13.54 6.25 -6.44
N GLU A 208 13.10 5.49 -7.45
CA GLU A 208 13.15 5.88 -8.86
C GLU A 208 11.88 6.60 -9.31
N GLN A 209 10.73 6.24 -8.73
CA GLN A 209 9.42 6.71 -9.15
C GLN A 209 8.59 7.24 -7.97
N TYR A 210 7.76 8.24 -8.27
CA TYR A 210 6.97 8.96 -7.29
C TYR A 210 5.54 9.04 -7.79
N ARG A 211 4.65 8.32 -7.12
CA ARG A 211 3.23 8.26 -7.46
C ARG A 211 2.48 9.33 -6.67
N PHE A 212 1.90 10.26 -7.41
CA PHE A 212 0.95 11.24 -6.89
C PHE A 212 -0.47 10.87 -7.37
N SER A 213 -1.49 11.52 -6.81
CA SER A 213 -2.89 11.27 -7.20
C SER A 213 -3.18 11.58 -8.67
N ASP A 214 -2.37 12.43 -9.31
CA ASP A 214 -2.50 12.84 -10.71
C ASP A 214 -1.54 12.13 -11.69
N GLY A 215 -0.62 11.29 -11.21
CA GLY A 215 0.27 10.55 -12.09
C GLY A 215 1.53 9.97 -11.43
N LEU A 216 2.35 9.31 -12.25
CA LEU A 216 3.65 8.79 -11.87
C LEU A 216 4.75 9.71 -12.43
N TYR A 217 5.69 10.09 -11.58
CA TYR A 217 6.77 11.02 -11.91
C TYR A 217 8.12 10.42 -11.51
N SER A 218 9.21 10.93 -12.10
CA SER A 218 10.56 10.64 -11.65
C SER A 218 11.32 11.94 -11.47
N PHE A 219 12.06 12.06 -10.36
CA PHE A 219 12.87 13.25 -10.04
C PHE A 219 14.37 12.94 -10.04
N THR A 220 14.72 11.67 -10.02
CA THR A 220 16.11 11.21 -10.02
C THR A 220 16.52 10.96 -11.47
N PHE A 221 17.32 11.87 -12.04
CA PHE A 221 18.06 11.54 -13.25
C PHE A 221 19.07 10.46 -12.88
N ARG A 222 18.88 9.23 -13.37
CA ARG A 222 19.93 8.20 -13.27
C ARG A 222 21.20 8.79 -13.89
N ALA A 223 22.36 8.52 -13.28
CA ALA A 223 23.64 8.88 -13.88
C ALA A 223 23.64 8.35 -15.34
N PRO A 224 23.93 9.18 -16.35
CA PRO A 224 23.85 8.76 -17.73
C PRO A 224 24.65 7.47 -17.90
N GLY A 225 24.05 6.50 -18.59
CA GLY A 225 24.74 5.26 -18.95
C GLY A 225 25.99 5.53 -19.80
N ALA A 226 26.69 4.47 -20.19
CA ALA A 226 27.77 4.61 -21.16
C ALA A 226 27.26 5.39 -22.39
N ALA A 227 27.96 6.45 -22.78
CA ALA A 227 27.53 7.33 -23.86
C ALA A 227 27.21 6.50 -25.11
N VAL A 228 25.92 6.46 -25.50
CA VAL A 228 25.46 5.74 -26.70
C VAL A 228 25.97 6.46 -27.96
N ILE A 229 26.17 7.77 -27.87
CA ILE A 229 26.80 8.59 -28.91
C ILE A 229 28.08 9.21 -28.33
N ALA A 230 29.23 8.67 -28.72
CA ALA A 230 30.55 9.13 -28.30
C ALA A 230 30.81 10.62 -28.60
N ASN A 231 30.03 11.24 -29.50
CA ASN A 231 30.18 12.65 -29.87
C ASN A 231 29.37 13.63 -29.00
N PHE A 232 28.57 13.15 -28.04
CA PHE A 232 27.71 13.99 -27.18
C PHE A 232 28.42 14.47 -25.90
N ASN A 233 29.72 14.76 -25.98
CA ASN A 233 30.53 15.21 -24.85
C ASN A 233 31.45 16.38 -25.25
N PRO A 234 31.96 17.17 -24.28
CA PRO A 234 32.85 18.29 -24.56
C PRO A 234 34.15 17.89 -25.28
N ALA A 235 34.63 16.65 -25.12
CA ALA A 235 35.84 16.15 -25.77
C ALA A 235 35.64 15.82 -27.26
N SER A 236 34.41 15.82 -27.77
CA SER A 236 34.07 15.46 -29.15
C SER A 236 33.27 16.54 -29.90
N GLY A 237 33.46 17.81 -29.51
CA GLY A 237 32.99 18.97 -30.27
C GLY A 237 31.83 19.74 -29.62
N TRP A 238 31.24 19.22 -28.55
CA TRP A 238 30.12 19.86 -27.85
C TRP A 238 30.60 20.71 -26.67
N THR A 239 31.42 21.72 -26.98
CA THR A 239 32.14 22.53 -25.97
C THR A 239 31.36 23.74 -25.46
N THR A 240 30.26 24.15 -26.12
CA THR A 240 29.53 25.38 -25.79
C THR A 240 28.01 25.22 -25.96
N GLN A 241 27.21 25.81 -25.05
CA GLN A 241 25.75 25.86 -25.18
C GLN A 241 25.27 26.90 -26.22
N ASP A 242 26.11 27.86 -26.59
CA ASP A 242 25.74 28.94 -27.53
C ASP A 242 25.81 28.48 -29.00
N LEU A 243 26.78 27.61 -29.32
CA LEU A 243 26.95 27.05 -30.68
C LEU A 243 26.29 25.68 -30.83
N PHE A 244 26.25 24.88 -29.77
CA PHE A 244 25.68 23.52 -29.77
C PHE A 244 24.69 23.36 -28.60
N PRO A 245 23.52 24.02 -28.69
CA PRO A 245 22.55 24.01 -27.61
C PRO A 245 22.07 22.59 -27.33
N ARG A 246 21.75 22.36 -26.05
CA ARG A 246 21.08 21.16 -25.55
C ARG A 246 19.79 21.58 -24.88
N HIS A 247 18.71 20.94 -25.27
CA HIS A 247 17.40 21.08 -24.67
C HIS A 247 16.96 19.75 -24.11
N VAL A 248 16.12 19.83 -23.10
CA VAL A 248 15.45 18.68 -22.51
C VAL A 248 13.98 18.80 -22.90
N ALA A 249 13.46 17.82 -23.62
CA ALA A 249 12.07 17.78 -24.09
C ALA A 249 11.67 16.33 -24.35
N ASP A 250 10.44 15.95 -24.03
CA ASP A 250 9.86 14.70 -24.50
C ASP A 250 9.42 14.89 -25.96
N VAL A 251 10.18 14.33 -26.91
CA VAL A 251 9.91 14.48 -28.35
C VAL A 251 9.25 13.25 -28.96
N ASN A 252 9.12 12.15 -28.21
CA ASN A 252 8.51 10.91 -28.69
C ASN A 252 7.15 10.59 -28.02
N GLY A 253 6.77 11.36 -26.98
CA GLY A 253 5.51 11.26 -26.27
C GLY A 253 5.44 10.11 -25.26
N ASP A 254 6.57 9.58 -24.80
CA ASP A 254 6.63 8.47 -23.86
C ASP A 254 6.58 8.91 -22.38
N GLY A 255 6.52 10.22 -22.13
CA GLY A 255 6.46 10.81 -20.80
C GLY A 255 7.83 10.93 -20.12
N PHE A 256 8.92 10.51 -20.78
CA PHE A 256 10.29 10.68 -20.31
C PHE A 256 10.95 11.84 -21.05
N ALA A 257 11.78 12.58 -20.31
CA ALA A 257 12.53 13.68 -20.88
C ALA A 257 13.62 13.12 -21.82
N ASP A 258 13.70 13.61 -23.05
CA ASP A 258 14.79 13.30 -23.99
C ASP A 258 15.85 14.40 -23.97
N VAL A 259 17.08 14.07 -24.37
CA VAL A 259 18.12 15.07 -24.65
C VAL A 259 18.13 15.36 -26.14
N VAL A 260 17.70 16.57 -26.49
CA VAL A 260 17.77 17.09 -27.86
C VAL A 260 19.00 17.97 -27.96
N GLY A 261 19.86 17.70 -28.93
CA GLY A 261 21.00 18.56 -29.16
C GLY A 261 21.23 18.88 -30.64
N PHE A 262 21.90 20.01 -30.84
CA PHE A 262 22.16 20.60 -32.15
C PHE A 262 23.66 20.61 -32.42
N GLY A 263 24.08 19.93 -33.49
CA GLY A 263 25.48 19.88 -33.94
C GLY A 263 25.62 20.23 -35.42
N PHE A 264 26.87 20.36 -35.89
CA PHE A 264 27.15 20.63 -37.31
C PHE A 264 26.53 19.61 -38.28
N SER A 265 26.40 18.36 -37.84
CA SER A 265 25.83 17.27 -38.64
C SER A 265 24.30 17.17 -38.56
N GLY A 266 23.64 18.08 -37.82
CA GLY A 266 22.19 18.10 -37.64
C GLY A 266 21.73 17.95 -36.18
N VAL A 267 20.45 17.65 -36.01
CA VAL A 267 19.83 17.42 -34.70
C VAL A 267 20.00 15.95 -34.31
N LEU A 268 20.45 15.71 -33.09
CA LEU A 268 20.54 14.38 -32.48
C LEU A 268 19.62 14.34 -31.26
N VAL A 269 18.94 13.21 -31.08
CA VAL A 269 18.05 12.96 -29.94
C VAL A 269 18.53 11.71 -29.24
N SER A 270 18.76 11.82 -27.94
CA SER A 270 18.96 10.69 -27.02
C SER A 270 17.63 10.46 -26.31
N PHE A 271 16.97 9.34 -26.59
CA PHE A 271 15.66 9.06 -26.00
C PHE A 271 15.80 8.68 -24.53
N GLY A 272 15.06 9.39 -23.69
CA GLY A 272 14.84 8.99 -22.31
C GLY A 272 14.08 7.67 -22.26
N SER A 273 14.16 6.99 -21.12
CA SER A 273 13.36 5.79 -20.87
C SER A 273 12.99 5.71 -19.41
N ALA A 274 12.02 4.84 -19.10
CA ALA A 274 11.63 4.52 -17.72
C ALA A 274 12.80 4.06 -16.83
N SER A 275 13.90 3.60 -17.44
CA SER A 275 15.11 3.19 -16.73
C SER A 275 16.07 4.35 -16.39
N GLY A 276 15.72 5.59 -16.76
CA GLY A 276 16.59 6.76 -16.65
C GLY A 276 17.81 6.75 -17.60
N SER A 277 17.81 5.86 -18.59
CA SER A 277 18.86 5.80 -19.64
C SER A 277 18.54 6.73 -20.82
N PHE A 278 19.59 7.19 -21.51
CA PHE A 278 19.58 8.07 -22.69
C PHE A 278 20.46 7.52 -23.80
#